data_AF-A0A9P6X553-F1
#
_entry.id   AF-A0A9P6X553-F1
#
_cell.length_a   1.000
_cell.length_b   1.000
_cell.length_c   1.000
_cell.angle_alpha   90.00
_cell.angle_beta   90.00
_cell.angle_gamma   90.00
#
_symmetry.space_group_name_H-M   'P 1'
#
loop_
_entity.id
_entity.type
_entity.pdbx_description
1 polymer ?
#
loop_
_entity_poly.entity_id
_entity_poly.type
_entity_poly.pdbx_seq_one_letter_code
_entity_poly.pdbx_strand_id
1 'polypeptide(L)'
;MSIKKQTRIKAADVDWCINNAVNLSVKTFASMFKHSDRQHYHARYRLILESHMQEEHRGRLQDEFETWRKTMDCTEFWANQQRAEDLAEANDNCSVAANNLLIANTQEIRLHYKVCKNAALLSENGVGC
;
A
#
# COMPACT_ATOMS: atom_id res chain seq x y z
N MET A 1 14.05 -12.54 43.43
CA MET A 1 13.29 -11.63 42.54
C MET A 1 13.54 -12.03 41.11
N SER A 2 12.52 -12.59 40.43
CA SER A 2 12.65 -13.03 39.04
C SER A 2 12.31 -11.84 38.13
N ILE A 3 13.32 -11.27 37.47
CA ILE A 3 13.14 -10.18 36.51
C ILE A 3 12.42 -10.79 35.30
N LYS A 4 11.11 -10.54 35.18
CA LYS A 4 10.35 -10.86 33.97
C LYS A 4 11.01 -10.09 32.83
N LYS A 5 11.78 -10.80 32.00
CA LYS A 5 12.32 -10.26 30.74
C LYS A 5 11.11 -9.87 29.90
N GLN A 6 10.83 -8.58 29.82
CA GLN A 6 9.86 -8.01 28.90
C GLN A 6 10.23 -8.53 27.50
N THR A 7 9.44 -9.44 26.94
CA THR A 7 9.58 -9.90 25.57
C THR A 7 9.34 -8.67 24.70
N ARG A 8 10.42 -8.03 24.21
CA ARG A 8 10.31 -6.97 23.21
C ARG A 8 9.54 -7.58 22.04
N ILE A 9 8.34 -7.07 21.80
CA ILE A 9 7.56 -7.41 20.61
C ILE A 9 8.46 -7.05 19.44
N LYS A 10 8.90 -8.06 18.71
CA LYS A 10 9.67 -7.87 17.49
C LYS A 10 8.72 -7.33 16.43
N ALA A 11 9.23 -6.43 15.62
CA ALA A 11 8.46 -5.95 14.47
C ALA A 11 8.19 -7.13 13.53
N ALA A 12 7.03 -7.15 12.88
CA ALA A 12 6.57 -8.29 12.08
C ALA A 12 7.56 -8.67 10.96
N ASP A 13 8.29 -7.68 10.44
CA ASP A 13 9.34 -7.85 9.45
C ASP A 13 10.57 -8.59 9.97
N VAL A 14 10.98 -8.30 11.21
CA VAL A 14 12.06 -9.01 11.91
C VAL A 14 11.70 -10.48 12.10
N ASP A 15 10.51 -10.76 12.63
CA ASP A 15 10.07 -12.14 12.90
C ASP A 15 9.93 -12.95 11.62
N TRP A 16 9.34 -12.35 10.58
CA TRP A 16 9.23 -13.02 9.29
C TRP A 16 10.60 -13.35 8.70
N CYS A 17 11.56 -12.42 8.74
CA CYS A 17 12.92 -12.68 8.26
C CYS A 17 13.59 -13.83 9.01
N ILE A 18 13.44 -13.90 10.34
CA ILE A 18 14.04 -14.97 11.15
C ILE A 18 13.43 -16.32 10.77
N ASN A 19 12.10 -16.38 10.66
CA ASN A 19 11.38 -17.62 10.36
C ASN A 19 11.61 -18.11 8.91
N ASN A 20 12.09 -17.24 8.02
CA ASN A 20 12.32 -17.56 6.61
C ASN A 20 13.80 -17.51 6.22
N ALA A 21 14.74 -17.43 7.17
CA ALA A 21 16.14 -17.11 6.91
C ALA A 21 16.83 -18.02 5.87
N VAL A 22 16.43 -19.29 5.78
CA VAL A 22 16.94 -20.26 4.78
C VAL A 22 16.57 -19.85 3.35
N ASN A 23 15.31 -19.46 3.12
CA ASN A 23 14.78 -19.08 1.81
C ASN A 23 14.75 -17.56 1.60
N LEU A 24 15.26 -16.80 2.58
CA LEU A 24 15.27 -15.36 2.54
C LEU A 24 16.23 -14.90 1.44
N SER A 25 15.71 -13.97 0.65
CA SER A 25 16.46 -13.17 -0.32
C SER A 25 15.98 -11.73 -0.26
N VAL A 26 16.76 -10.81 -0.80
CA VAL A 26 16.38 -9.41 -0.90
C VAL A 26 15.06 -9.24 -1.66
N LYS A 27 14.87 -9.97 -2.77
CA LYS A 27 13.63 -9.85 -3.57
C LYS A 27 12.41 -10.32 -2.77
N THR A 28 12.54 -11.41 -2.01
CA THR A 28 11.43 -11.91 -1.17
C THR A 28 11.10 -10.97 -0.02
N PHE A 29 12.09 -10.34 0.60
CA PHE A 29 11.85 -9.34 1.64
C PHE A 29 11.15 -8.09 1.08
N ALA A 30 11.61 -7.57 -0.06
CA ALA A 30 11.01 -6.42 -0.72
C ALA A 30 9.56 -6.67 -1.12
N SER A 31 9.29 -7.85 -1.68
CA SER A 31 7.94 -8.24 -2.13
C SER A 31 6.96 -8.40 -0.97
N MET A 32 7.42 -8.87 0.19
CA MET A 32 6.57 -9.14 1.36
C MET A 32 6.10 -7.85 2.05
N PHE A 33 7.00 -6.87 2.22
CA PHE A 33 6.71 -5.68 3.02
C PHE A 33 6.36 -4.43 2.20
N LYS A 34 6.35 -4.54 0.86
CA LYS A 34 5.92 -3.49 -0.09
C LYS A 34 6.41 -2.09 0.30
N HIS A 35 7.68 -1.98 0.68
CA HIS A 35 8.26 -0.69 0.98
C HIS A 35 8.45 0.06 -0.34
N SER A 36 7.91 1.26 -0.45
CA SER A 36 8.05 2.13 -1.62
C SER A 36 9.42 2.81 -1.68
N ASP A 37 9.96 3.16 -0.51
CA ASP A 37 11.25 3.84 -0.41
C ASP A 37 12.42 2.86 -0.38
N ARG A 38 13.19 2.88 -1.47
CA ARG A 38 14.43 2.10 -1.64
C ARG A 38 15.46 2.33 -0.53
N GLN A 39 15.70 3.56 -0.11
CA GLN A 39 16.71 3.88 0.90
C GLN A 39 16.28 3.37 2.27
N HIS A 40 15.02 3.61 2.62
CA HIS A 40 14.44 3.10 3.86
C HIS A 40 14.53 1.57 3.91
N TYR A 41 14.15 0.91 2.82
CA TYR A 41 14.20 -0.52 2.68
C TYR A 41 15.63 -1.07 2.85
N HIS A 42 16.61 -0.48 2.16
CA HIS A 42 18.01 -0.89 2.29
C HIS A 42 18.53 -0.76 3.72
N ALA A 43 18.24 0.36 4.38
CA ALA A 43 18.64 0.58 5.77
C ALA A 43 17.97 -0.42 6.72
N ARG A 44 16.67 -0.67 6.52
CA ARG A 44 15.90 -1.59 7.34
C ARG A 44 16.37 -3.03 7.18
N TYR A 45 16.57 -3.49 5.94
CA TYR A 45 17.05 -4.83 5.67
C TYR A 45 18.43 -5.05 6.28
N ARG A 46 19.36 -4.12 6.08
CA ARG A 46 20.70 -4.19 6.68
C ARG A 46 20.63 -4.28 8.21
N LEU A 47 19.82 -3.45 8.85
CA LEU A 47 19.64 -3.47 10.30
C LEU A 47 19.13 -4.83 10.80
N ILE A 48 18.18 -5.45 10.09
CA ILE A 48 17.65 -6.77 10.42
C ILE A 48 18.75 -7.84 10.30
N LEU A 49 19.54 -7.81 9.22
CA LEU A 49 20.64 -8.76 9.04
C LEU A 49 21.68 -8.64 10.17
N GLU A 50 22.07 -7.41 10.52
CA GLU A 50 23.08 -7.16 11.54
C GLU A 50 22.61 -7.50 12.96
N SER A 51 21.36 -7.14 13.29
CA SER A 51 20.87 -7.19 14.68
C SER A 51 20.14 -8.49 15.03
N HIS A 52 19.61 -9.20 14.03
CA HIS A 52 18.63 -10.26 14.27
C HIS A 52 18.89 -11.56 13.52
N MET A 53 19.65 -11.56 12.42
CA MET A 53 20.01 -12.82 11.75
C MET A 53 21.07 -13.60 12.50
N GLN A 54 20.94 -14.92 12.49
CA GLN A 54 21.98 -15.84 12.95
C GLN A 54 23.21 -15.74 12.02
N GLU A 55 24.42 -15.92 12.58
CA GLU A 55 25.67 -15.76 11.81
C GLU A 55 25.73 -16.66 10.57
N GLU A 56 25.21 -17.89 10.67
CA GLU A 56 25.17 -18.87 9.59
C GLU A 56 24.45 -18.37 8.32
N HIS A 57 23.48 -17.47 8.47
CA HIS A 57 22.75 -16.89 7.34
C HIS A 57 23.20 -15.46 7.01
N ARG A 58 23.74 -14.75 7.99
CA ARG A 58 24.06 -13.32 7.88
C ARG A 58 25.05 -13.03 6.75
N GLY A 59 26.15 -13.78 6.66
CA GLY A 59 27.18 -13.56 5.63
C GLY A 59 26.62 -13.71 4.22
N ARG A 60 25.96 -14.84 3.94
CA ARG A 60 25.28 -15.10 2.66
C ARG A 60 24.31 -13.96 2.30
N LEU A 61 23.43 -13.60 3.24
CA LEU A 61 22.39 -12.58 2.99
C LEU A 61 22.97 -11.18 2.78
N GLN A 62 24.05 -10.83 3.49
CA GLN A 62 24.74 -9.56 3.29
C GLN A 62 25.43 -9.50 1.93
N ASP A 63 26.10 -10.57 1.52
CA ASP A 63 26.77 -10.65 0.21
C ASP A 63 25.77 -10.62 -0.95
N GLU A 64 24.67 -11.37 -0.83
CA GLU A 64 23.55 -11.32 -1.79
C GLU A 64 22.98 -9.90 -1.90
N PHE A 65 22.81 -9.21 -0.77
CA PHE A 65 22.31 -7.85 -0.74
C PHE A 65 23.23 -6.83 -1.39
N GLU A 66 24.51 -6.86 -1.01
CA GLU A 66 25.52 -5.93 -1.52
C GLU A 66 25.83 -6.18 -3.00
N THR A 67 25.68 -7.42 -3.46
CA THR A 67 25.76 -7.77 -4.88
C THR A 67 24.53 -7.27 -5.62
N TRP A 68 23.33 -7.65 -5.18
CA TRP A 68 22.07 -7.30 -5.85
C TRP A 68 21.87 -5.79 -5.97
N ARG A 69 22.16 -5.00 -4.93
CA ARG A 69 21.93 -3.55 -4.96
C ARG A 69 22.72 -2.80 -6.05
N LYS A 70 23.77 -3.43 -6.60
CA LYS A 70 24.64 -2.89 -7.65
C LYS A 70 24.22 -3.35 -9.05
N THR A 71 23.29 -4.30 -9.17
CA THR A 71 22.85 -4.83 -10.45
C THR A 71 21.76 -3.97 -11.09
N MET A 72 21.60 -4.12 -12.40
CA MET A 72 20.49 -3.52 -13.14
C MET A 72 19.14 -4.03 -12.63
N ASP A 73 19.05 -5.31 -12.26
CA ASP A 73 17.86 -5.92 -11.65
C ASP A 73 17.35 -5.12 -10.44
N CYS A 74 18.25 -4.61 -9.59
CA CYS A 74 17.82 -3.81 -8.44
C CYS A 74 17.15 -2.52 -8.90
N THR A 75 17.75 -1.81 -9.85
CA THR A 75 17.19 -0.57 -10.38
C THR A 75 15.84 -0.80 -11.06
N GLU A 76 15.75 -1.85 -11.88
CA GLU A 76 14.50 -2.21 -12.57
C GLU A 76 13.41 -2.64 -11.59
N PHE A 77 13.76 -3.41 -10.55
CA PHE A 77 12.82 -3.81 -9.51
C PHE A 77 12.17 -2.60 -8.84
N TRP A 78 12.98 -1.61 -8.43
CA TRP A 78 12.44 -0.41 -7.78
C TRP A 78 11.64 0.48 -8.74
N ALA A 79 12.03 0.55 -10.02
CA ALA A 79 11.25 1.25 -11.03
C ALA A 79 9.88 0.57 -11.26
N ASN A 80 9.83 -0.76 -11.26
CA ASN A 80 8.59 -1.53 -11.36
C ASN A 80 7.70 -1.32 -10.14
N GLN A 81 8.29 -1.33 -8.95
CA GLN A 81 7.57 -1.10 -7.69
C GLN A 81 6.93 0.30 -7.67
N GLN A 82 7.69 1.35 -8.00
CA GLN A 82 7.16 2.71 -8.09
C GLN A 82 6.05 2.83 -9.13
N ARG A 83 6.24 2.24 -10.33
CA ARG A 83 5.19 2.25 -11.37
C ARG A 83 3.90 1.57 -10.91
N ALA A 84 4.00 0.49 -10.13
CA ALA A 84 2.84 -0.20 -9.59
C ALA A 84 2.09 0.66 -8.56
N GLU A 85 2.82 1.41 -7.74
CA GLU A 85 2.26 2.33 -6.75
C GLU A 85 1.58 3.53 -7.43
N ASP A 86 2.25 4.17 -8.39
CA ASP A 86 1.68 5.27 -9.17
C ASP A 86 0.39 4.84 -9.89
N LEU A 87 0.37 3.61 -10.42
CA LEU A 87 -0.82 3.06 -11.07
C LEU A 87 -1.95 2.80 -10.06
N ALA A 88 -1.65 2.29 -8.87
CA ALA A 88 -2.63 2.08 -7.82
C ALA A 88 -3.22 3.42 -7.35
N GLU A 89 -2.39 4.43 -7.12
CA GLU A 89 -2.84 5.78 -6.75
C GLU A 89 -3.71 6.41 -7.85
N ALA A 90 -3.30 6.31 -9.10
CA ALA A 90 -4.09 6.81 -10.23
C ALA A 90 -5.46 6.12 -10.30
N ASN A 91 -5.51 4.80 -10.09
CA ASN A 91 -6.76 4.03 -10.09
C ASN A 91 -7.68 4.46 -8.93
N ASP A 92 -7.13 4.68 -7.74
CA ASP A 92 -7.90 5.14 -6.57
C ASP A 92 -8.46 6.55 -6.81
N ASN A 93 -7.63 7.46 -7.34
CA ASN A 93 -8.05 8.81 -7.70
C ASN A 93 -9.15 8.82 -8.77
N CYS A 94 -9.01 7.98 -9.81
CA CYS A 94 -10.05 7.81 -10.82
C CYS A 94 -11.36 7.28 -10.23
N SER A 95 -11.29 6.31 -9.33
CA SER A 95 -12.46 5.74 -8.66
C SER A 95 -13.19 6.78 -7.81
N VAL A 96 -12.44 7.60 -7.06
CA VAL A 96 -12.99 8.72 -6.28
C VAL A 96 -13.65 9.74 -7.19
N ALA A 97 -12.99 10.16 -8.27
CA ALA A 97 -13.55 11.11 -9.23
C ALA A 97 -14.84 10.60 -9.88
N ALA A 98 -14.87 9.33 -10.31
CA ALA A 98 -16.04 8.71 -10.91
C ALA A 98 -17.22 8.64 -9.91
N ASN A 99 -16.95 8.26 -8.67
CA ASN A 99 -17.96 8.23 -7.61
C ASN A 99 -18.52 9.64 -7.33
N ASN A 100 -17.66 10.65 -7.25
CA ASN A 100 -18.08 12.03 -7.04
C ASN A 100 -19.00 12.53 -8.17
N LEU A 101 -18.65 12.22 -9.43
CA LEU A 101 -19.48 12.57 -10.59
C LEU A 101 -20.85 11.87 -10.53
N LEU A 102 -20.88 10.57 -10.19
CA LEU A 102 -22.12 9.81 -10.06
C LEU A 102 -23.03 10.41 -8.98
N ILE A 103 -22.47 10.78 -7.83
CA ILE A 103 -23.18 11.41 -6.72
C ILE A 103 -23.76 12.77 -7.17
N ALA A 104 -22.94 13.61 -7.80
CA ALA A 104 -23.39 14.92 -8.29
C ALA A 104 -24.55 14.79 -9.29
N ASN A 105 -24.41 13.94 -10.30
CA ASN A 105 -25.46 13.70 -11.29
C ASN A 105 -26.75 13.16 -10.66
N THR A 106 -26.63 12.27 -9.67
CA THR A 106 -27.79 11.72 -8.95
C THR A 106 -28.52 12.82 -8.17
N GLN A 107 -27.78 13.72 -7.53
CA GLN A 107 -28.36 14.86 -6.80
C GLN A 107 -29.08 15.82 -7.74
N GLU A 108 -28.49 16.15 -8.89
CA GLU A 108 -29.11 17.00 -9.91
C GLU A 108 -30.42 16.41 -10.45
N ILE A 109 -30.41 15.13 -10.83
CA ILE A 109 -31.63 14.43 -11.29
C ILE A 109 -32.72 14.46 -10.21
N ARG A 110 -32.35 14.21 -8.95
CA ARG A 110 -33.28 14.24 -7.83
C ARG A 110 -33.89 15.62 -7.61
N LEU A 111 -33.09 16.68 -7.75
CA LEU A 111 -33.57 18.05 -7.65
C LEU A 111 -34.52 18.38 -8.80
N HIS A 112 -34.15 18.04 -10.03
CA HIS A 112 -34.98 18.26 -11.22
C HIS A 112 -36.32 17.53 -11.09
N TYR A 113 -36.32 16.26 -10.66
CA TYR A 113 -37.54 15.49 -10.41
C TYR A 113 -38.47 16.17 -9.39
N LYS A 114 -37.93 16.69 -8.28
CA LYS A 114 -38.71 17.42 -7.28
C LYS A 114 -39.36 18.67 -7.86
N VAL A 115 -38.63 19.44 -8.67
CA VAL A 115 -39.15 20.63 -9.34
C VAL A 115 -40.30 20.27 -10.28
N CYS A 116 -40.10 19.28 -11.16
CA CYS A 116 -41.14 18.82 -12.08
C CYS A 116 -42.38 18.30 -11.35
N LYS A 117 -42.21 17.51 -10.28
CA LYS A 117 -43.32 16.99 -9.49
C LYS A 117 -44.12 18.11 -8.83
N ASN A 118 -43.46 19.11 -8.26
CA ASN A 118 -44.14 20.25 -7.64
C ASN A 118 -44.90 21.09 -8.68
N ALA A 119 -44.32 21.29 -9.87
CA ALA A 119 -44.99 21.98 -10.97
C ALA A 119 -46.26 21.26 -11.43
N ALA A 120 -46.21 19.92 -11.55
CA ALA A 120 -47.38 19.11 -11.92
C ALA A 120 -48.52 19.22 -10.89
N LEU A 121 -48.20 19.13 -9.59
CA LEU A 121 -49.20 19.29 -8.52
C LEU A 121 -49.84 20.68 -8.51
N LEU A 122 -49.10 21.74 -8.87
CA LEU A 122 -49.66 23.09 -9.00
C LEU A 122 -50.57 23.21 -10.22
N SER A 123 -50.27 22.53 -11.33
CA SER A 123 -51.15 22.50 -12.50
C SER A 123 -52.44 21.71 -12.27
N GLU A 124 -52.40 20.64 -11.46
CA GLU A 124 -53.59 19.83 -11.13
C GLU A 124 -54.52 20.52 -10.12
N ASN A 125 -53.98 21.38 -9.26
CA ASN A 125 -54.76 22.20 -8.32
C ASN A 125 -55.13 23.59 -8.90
N GLY A 126 -54.71 23.88 -10.12
CA GLY A 126 -55.15 25.03 -10.91
C GLY A 126 -56.58 24.82 -11.39
N VAL A 127 -57.52 25.25 -10.53
CA VAL A 127 -58.92 25.60 -10.79
C VAL A 127 -59.29 25.57 -12.28
N GLY A 128 -60.15 24.62 -12.64
CA GLY A 128 -60.94 24.72 -13.86
C GLY A 128 -61.70 26.04 -13.85
N CYS A 129 -61.43 26.88 -14.85
CA CYS A 129 -62.30 28.00 -15.21
C CYS A 129 -63.71 27.49 -15.53
#